data_AF-A0A4Y2L362-F1
#
_entry.id   AF-A0A4Y2L362-F1
#
_cell.length_a   1.000
_cell.length_b   1.000
_cell.length_c   1.000
_cell.angle_alpha   90.00
_cell.angle_beta   90.00
_cell.angle_gamma   90.00
#
_symmetry.space_group_name_H-M   'P 1'
#
loop_
_entity.id
_entity.type
_entity.pdbx_description
1 polymer ?
#
loop_
_entity_poly.entity_id
_entity_poly.type
_entity_poly.pdbx_seq_one_letter_code
_entity_poly.pdbx_strand_id
1 'polypeptide(L)'
;MFSSIVAPLTETLKGKLRQGKINWTEECTRAFKELKDKLSQQPILYAPDFNKEFILQTDASNSGMGVILAQKDDNDKEHPVLYLSKKFSETEKKYSTIERECAAIIFAVKKLQCYLDGLTKFLIMTDHNPLVWLKNNVSLNPRLMRWALALQPYNYTVVHRSGKNHKNVDALSRTPWPD
;
A
#
# COMPACT_ATOMS: atom_id res chain seq x y z
N MET A 1 9.03 -1.87 8.61
CA MET A 1 7.81 -1.50 7.90
C MET A 1 6.75 -0.95 8.83
N PHE A 2 5.96 0.04 8.41
CA PHE A 2 4.88 0.56 9.26
C PHE A 2 3.95 -0.58 9.72
N SER A 3 3.50 -1.45 8.81
CA SER A 3 2.64 -2.60 9.15
C SER A 3 3.29 -3.64 10.09
N SER A 4 4.61 -3.79 10.05
CA SER A 4 5.38 -4.69 10.91
C SER A 4 5.65 -4.06 12.28
N ILE A 5 5.89 -2.75 12.32
CA ILE A 5 6.03 -1.98 13.55
C ILE A 5 4.68 -1.96 14.27
N VAL A 6 3.57 -1.68 13.58
CA VAL A 6 2.24 -1.69 14.21
C VAL A 6 1.68 -3.11 14.39
N ALA A 7 2.38 -4.15 13.93
CA ALA A 7 1.90 -5.52 14.01
C ALA A 7 1.52 -5.96 15.45
N PRO A 8 2.43 -5.86 16.44
CA PRO A 8 2.11 -6.19 17.83
C PRO A 8 0.98 -5.31 18.37
N LEU A 9 0.93 -4.03 17.99
CA LEU A 9 -0.13 -3.11 18.42
C LEU A 9 -1.51 -3.55 17.89
N THR A 10 -1.62 -3.85 16.60
CA THR A 10 -2.88 -4.29 15.96
C THR A 10 -3.35 -5.65 16.43
N GLU A 11 -2.44 -6.51 16.87
CA GLU A 11 -2.78 -7.84 17.41
C GLU A 11 -3.41 -7.77 18.79
N THR A 12 -3.03 -6.80 19.62
CA THR A 12 -3.72 -6.54 20.90
C THR A 12 -5.19 -6.13 20.73
N LEU A 13 -5.61 -5.74 19.52
CA LEU A 13 -6.95 -5.28 19.18
C LEU A 13 -7.79 -6.32 18.42
N LYS A 14 -7.25 -7.51 18.13
CA LYS A 14 -7.99 -8.57 17.43
C LYS A 14 -8.94 -9.31 18.38
N GLY A 15 -10.20 -9.46 17.98
CA GLY A 15 -11.24 -10.20 18.71
C GLY A 15 -12.39 -9.31 19.21
N LYS A 16 -13.48 -9.91 19.71
CA LYS A 16 -14.52 -9.16 20.43
C LYS A 16 -13.94 -8.78 21.80
N LEU A 17 -13.36 -7.60 21.93
CA LEU A 17 -12.96 -7.03 23.22
C LEU A 17 -14.21 -6.75 24.07
N ARG A 18 -14.77 -7.82 24.64
CA ARG A 18 -15.78 -7.74 25.71
C ARG A 18 -15.02 -7.38 26.98
N GLN A 19 -14.85 -6.08 27.24
CA GLN A 19 -14.30 -5.56 28.50
C GLN A 19 -12.98 -6.24 28.97
N GLY A 20 -12.09 -6.61 28.05
CA GLY A 20 -10.87 -7.37 28.34
C GLY A 20 -9.62 -6.49 28.33
N LYS A 21 -8.77 -6.64 29.35
CA LYS A 21 -7.47 -5.97 29.49
C LYS A 21 -6.63 -6.13 28.21
N ILE A 22 -6.12 -5.01 27.70
CA ILE A 22 -5.13 -5.00 26.61
C ILE A 22 -3.86 -5.65 27.15
N ASN A 23 -3.43 -6.77 26.56
CA ASN A 23 -2.16 -7.41 26.92
C ASN A 23 -1.00 -6.66 26.26
N TRP A 24 -0.53 -5.60 26.91
CA TRP A 24 0.55 -4.76 26.41
C TRP A 24 1.92 -5.39 26.70
N THR A 25 2.56 -5.95 25.68
CA THR A 25 3.87 -6.59 25.79
C THR A 25 5.03 -5.60 25.60
N GLU A 26 6.25 -6.00 25.95
CA GLU A 26 7.45 -5.20 25.68
C GLU A 26 7.64 -4.93 24.17
N GLU A 27 7.23 -5.88 23.34
CA GLU A 27 7.23 -5.73 21.88
C GLU A 27 6.27 -4.62 21.42
N CYS A 28 5.12 -4.47 22.08
CA CYS A 28 4.20 -3.34 21.84
C CYS A 28 4.85 -2.00 22.20
N THR A 29 5.58 -1.93 23.31
CA THR A 29 6.33 -0.72 23.71
C THR A 29 7.42 -0.37 22.72
N ARG A 30 8.20 -1.37 22.28
CA ARG A 30 9.26 -1.18 21.27
C ARG A 30 8.67 -0.70 19.95
N ALA A 31 7.61 -1.36 19.49
CA ALA A 31 6.85 -0.97 18.30
C ALA A 31 6.34 0.47 18.39
N PHE A 32 5.71 0.85 19.50
CA PHE A 32 5.15 2.19 19.68
C PHE A 32 6.23 3.28 19.68
N LYS A 33 7.38 3.03 20.31
CA LYS A 33 8.52 3.96 20.30
C LYS A 33 9.15 4.08 18.91
N GLU A 34 9.39 2.97 18.23
CA GLU A 34 9.92 2.96 16.86
C GLU A 34 8.96 3.69 15.90
N LEU A 35 7.65 3.53 16.10
CA LEU A 35 6.62 4.25 15.33
C LEU A 35 6.69 5.75 15.56
N LYS A 36 6.78 6.18 16.83
CA LYS A 36 6.93 7.59 17.20
C LYS A 36 8.17 8.20 16.57
N ASP A 37 9.31 7.53 16.67
CA ASP A 37 10.57 8.05 16.15
C ASP A 37 10.53 8.17 14.62
N LYS A 38 9.97 7.17 13.92
CA LYS A 38 9.83 7.21 12.46
C LYS A 38 8.81 8.22 11.95
N LEU A 39 7.75 8.49 12.72
CA LEU A 39 6.76 9.54 12.39
C LEU A 39 7.22 10.94 12.79
N SER A 40 8.17 11.04 13.74
CA SER A 40 8.72 12.31 14.24
C SER A 40 9.99 12.73 13.49
N GLN A 41 10.62 11.80 12.77
CA GLN A 41 11.61 12.11 11.74
C GLN A 41 10.93 12.58 10.46
N GLN A 42 11.57 13.48 9.73
CA GLN A 42 11.01 14.08 8.52
C GLN A 42 10.83 13.02 7.41
N PRO A 43 9.58 12.73 7.02
CA PRO A 43 9.17 13.04 5.67
C PRO A 43 8.14 14.17 5.76
N ILE A 44 8.44 15.30 5.11
CA ILE A 44 7.43 16.35 4.95
C ILE A 44 6.34 15.74 4.07
N LEU A 45 5.15 15.49 4.64
CA LEU A 45 3.98 15.25 3.83
C LEU A 45 3.64 16.54 3.10
N TYR A 46 3.45 16.46 1.79
CA TYR A 46 3.05 17.60 0.99
C TYR A 46 1.53 17.67 0.95
N ALA A 47 1.00 18.91 0.99
CA ALA A 47 -0.40 19.13 0.72
C ALA A 47 -0.71 18.69 -0.73
N PRO A 48 -1.83 17.99 -0.96
CA PRO A 48 -2.21 17.57 -2.31
C PRO A 48 -2.54 18.79 -3.18
N ASP A 49 -1.99 18.82 -4.39
CA ASP A 49 -2.35 19.79 -5.43
C ASP A 49 -3.07 19.06 -6.57
N PHE A 50 -4.39 19.21 -6.67
CA PHE A 50 -5.21 18.52 -7.67
C PHE A 50 -4.93 18.95 -9.12
N ASN A 51 -4.12 19.98 -9.35
CA ASN A 51 -3.65 20.37 -10.68
C ASN A 51 -2.41 19.61 -11.13
N LYS A 52 -1.77 18.86 -10.23
CA LYS A 52 -0.57 18.06 -10.51
C LYS A 52 -0.92 16.57 -10.59
N GLU A 53 -0.19 15.84 -11.44
CA GLU A 53 -0.38 14.39 -11.59
C GLU A 53 -0.06 13.67 -10.28
N PHE A 54 -0.97 12.82 -9.84
CA PHE A 54 -0.73 11.91 -8.72
C PHE A 54 0.06 10.68 -9.16
N ILE A 55 0.97 10.25 -8.30
CA ILE A 55 1.78 9.06 -8.45
C ILE A 55 1.40 8.08 -7.35
N LEU A 56 0.80 6.97 -7.74
CA LEU A 56 0.41 5.88 -6.86
C LEU A 56 1.47 4.79 -6.89
N GLN A 57 2.26 4.69 -5.84
CA GLN A 57 3.31 3.69 -5.71
C GLN A 57 2.82 2.55 -4.82
N THR A 58 2.92 1.31 -5.30
CA THR A 58 2.48 0.12 -4.55
C THR A 58 3.58 -0.93 -4.50
N ASP A 59 3.69 -1.61 -3.37
CA ASP A 59 4.54 -2.80 -3.21
C ASP A 59 3.85 -3.80 -2.28
N ALA A 60 3.95 -5.09 -2.59
CA ALA A 60 3.42 -6.17 -1.79
C ALA A 60 4.50 -7.16 -1.38
N SER A 61 4.35 -7.72 -0.17
CA SER A 61 5.19 -8.78 0.35
C SER A 61 4.39 -10.02 0.71
N ASN A 62 5.00 -10.97 1.40
CA ASN A 62 4.31 -12.18 1.88
C ASN A 62 3.29 -11.88 2.99
N SER A 63 3.43 -10.77 3.71
CA SER A 63 2.64 -10.48 4.90
C SER A 63 1.69 -9.29 4.75
N GLY A 64 1.97 -8.36 3.82
CA GLY A 64 1.13 -7.19 3.63
C GLY A 64 1.49 -6.38 2.39
N MET A 65 0.86 -5.23 2.28
CA MET A 65 1.04 -4.26 1.19
C MET A 65 1.32 -2.87 1.75
N GLY A 66 2.14 -2.11 1.03
CA GLY A 66 2.41 -0.70 1.25
C GLY A 66 1.97 0.13 0.04
N VAL A 67 1.50 1.34 0.30
CA VAL A 67 1.07 2.30 -0.74
C VAL A 67 1.58 3.68 -0.37
N ILE A 68 2.08 4.41 -1.37
CA ILE A 68 2.40 5.82 -1.28
C ILE A 68 1.62 6.56 -2.34
N LEU A 69 0.86 7.57 -1.93
CA LEU A 69 0.37 8.61 -2.83
C LEU A 69 1.39 9.75 -2.80
N ALA A 70 1.94 10.10 -3.96
CA ALA A 70 2.98 11.12 -4.09
C ALA A 70 2.66 12.08 -5.23
N GLN A 71 3.30 13.24 -5.23
CA GLN A 71 3.30 14.20 -6.33
C GLN A 71 4.71 14.73 -6.54
N LYS A 72 5.00 15.19 -7.75
CA LYS A 72 6.26 15.84 -8.05
C LYS A 72 6.19 17.33 -7.79
N ASP A 73 7.26 17.91 -7.24
CA ASP A 73 7.43 19.36 -7.22
C ASP A 73 7.90 19.90 -8.58
N ASP A 74 8.11 21.21 -8.65
CA ASP A 74 8.53 21.88 -9.88
C ASP A 74 9.96 21.51 -10.31
N ASN A 75 10.72 20.83 -9.44
CA ASN A 75 12.07 20.30 -9.71
C ASN A 75 12.06 18.78 -10.02
N ASP A 76 10.89 18.21 -10.34
CA ASP A 76 10.67 16.79 -10.63
C ASP A 76 10.93 15.85 -9.43
N LYS A 77 11.03 16.38 -8.21
CA LYS A 77 11.26 15.59 -7.00
C LYS A 77 9.94 15.06 -6.45
N GLU A 78 9.87 13.75 -6.21
CA GLU A 78 8.71 13.10 -5.62
C GLU A 78 8.58 13.41 -4.13
N HIS A 79 7.41 13.92 -3.74
CA HIS A 79 7.03 14.18 -2.37
C HIS A 79 5.81 13.35 -1.98
N PRO A 80 5.85 12.68 -0.82
CA PRO A 80 4.72 11.91 -0.34
C PRO A 80 3.58 12.85 0.07
N VAL A 81 2.38 12.60 -0.43
CA VAL A 81 1.14 13.21 0.05
C VAL A 81 0.56 12.38 1.19
N LEU A 82 0.60 11.06 1.04
CA LEU A 82 -0.01 10.14 2.01
C LEU A 82 0.59 8.73 1.92
N TYR A 83 0.62 8.05 3.07
CA TYR A 83 1.05 6.65 3.20
C TYR A 83 -0.12 5.76 3.63
N LEU A 84 -0.26 4.58 3.00
CA LEU A 84 -1.14 3.51 3.48
C LEU A 84 -0.36 2.21 3.64
N SER A 85 -0.82 1.36 4.54
CA SER A 85 -0.39 -0.03 4.60
C SER A 85 -1.54 -0.92 5.06
N LYS A 86 -1.52 -2.18 4.65
CA LYS A 86 -2.51 -3.19 5.06
C LYS A 86 -1.84 -4.56 5.19
N LYS A 87 -2.09 -5.25 6.31
CA LYS A 87 -1.77 -6.67 6.45
C LYS A 87 -2.66 -7.52 5.55
N PHE A 88 -2.11 -8.57 4.96
CA PHE A 88 -2.91 -9.55 4.23
C PHE A 88 -3.73 -10.41 5.19
N SER A 89 -4.99 -10.67 4.81
CA SER A 89 -5.81 -11.73 5.42
C SER A 89 -5.25 -13.12 5.09
N GLU A 90 -5.67 -14.16 5.82
CA GLU A 90 -5.24 -15.54 5.57
C GLU A 90 -5.51 -16.00 4.13
N THR A 91 -6.58 -15.49 3.51
CA THR A 91 -6.89 -15.76 2.10
C THR A 91 -5.93 -15.02 1.16
N GLU A 92 -5.64 -13.74 1.43
CA GLU A 92 -4.75 -12.92 0.59
C GLU A 92 -3.28 -13.35 0.72
N LYS A 93 -2.85 -13.92 1.86
CA LYS A 93 -1.51 -14.49 2.02
C LYS A 93 -1.25 -15.66 1.06
N LYS A 94 -2.29 -16.37 0.65
CA LYS A 94 -2.21 -17.50 -0.29
C LYS A 94 -2.17 -17.07 -1.75
N TYR A 95 -2.30 -15.76 -2.03
CA TYR A 95 -2.23 -15.24 -3.38
C TYR A 95 -0.80 -15.36 -3.94
N SER A 96 -0.71 -15.64 -5.24
CA SER A 96 0.56 -15.56 -5.95
C SER A 96 1.15 -14.15 -5.86
N THR A 97 2.45 -14.00 -6.11
CA THR A 97 3.13 -12.68 -6.03
C THR A 97 2.43 -11.64 -6.91
N ILE A 98 2.07 -12.00 -8.13
CA ILE A 98 1.40 -11.09 -9.08
C ILE A 98 -0.01 -10.71 -8.64
N GLU A 99 -0.73 -11.60 -7.97
CA GLU A 99 -2.04 -11.33 -7.39
C GLU A 99 -1.94 -10.42 -6.17
N ARG A 100 -0.87 -10.53 -5.38
CA ARG A 100 -0.62 -9.65 -4.23
C ARG A 100 -0.30 -8.22 -4.67
N GLU A 101 0.54 -8.07 -5.70
CA GLU A 101 0.79 -6.78 -6.36
C GLU A 101 -0.51 -6.18 -6.91
N CYS A 102 -1.31 -6.97 -7.62
CA CYS A 102 -2.60 -6.50 -8.12
C CYS A 102 -3.54 -6.11 -6.98
N ALA A 103 -3.59 -6.89 -5.89
CA ALA A 103 -4.41 -6.59 -4.72
C ALA A 103 -3.99 -5.28 -4.05
N ALA A 104 -2.69 -4.97 -4.03
CA ALA A 104 -2.18 -3.69 -3.51
C ALA A 104 -2.69 -2.50 -4.32
N ILE A 105 -2.67 -2.59 -5.65
CA ILE A 105 -3.24 -1.56 -6.54
C ILE A 105 -4.74 -1.38 -6.30
N ILE A 106 -5.50 -2.48 -6.26
CA ILE A 106 -6.95 -2.42 -6.04
C ILE A 106 -7.28 -1.83 -4.66
N PHE A 107 -6.53 -2.19 -3.62
CA PHE A 107 -6.68 -1.62 -2.30
C PHE A 107 -6.41 -0.11 -2.32
N ALA A 108 -5.32 0.30 -2.96
CA ALA A 108 -4.89 1.68 -3.07
C ALA A 108 -5.94 2.55 -3.76
N VAL A 109 -6.40 2.15 -4.96
CA VAL A 109 -7.41 2.89 -5.73
C VAL A 109 -8.71 3.03 -4.95
N LYS A 110 -9.19 1.96 -4.30
CA LYS A 110 -10.41 2.02 -3.49
C LYS A 110 -10.29 2.91 -2.27
N LYS A 111 -9.12 2.93 -1.61
CA LYS A 111 -8.90 3.75 -0.42
C LYS A 111 -8.66 5.21 -0.73
N LEU A 112 -8.09 5.50 -1.89
CA LEU A 112 -7.74 6.84 -2.34
C LEU A 112 -8.73 7.39 -3.37
N GLN A 113 -9.94 6.80 -3.42
CA GLN A 113 -11.00 7.20 -4.32
C GLN A 113 -11.25 8.72 -4.28
N CYS A 114 -11.29 9.31 -3.08
CA CYS A 114 -11.47 10.76 -2.91
C CYS A 114 -10.37 11.65 -3.52
N TYR A 115 -9.19 11.08 -3.79
CA TYR A 115 -8.08 11.78 -4.47
C TYR A 115 -8.06 11.51 -5.97
N LEU A 116 -8.48 10.30 -6.39
CA LEU A 116 -8.32 9.81 -7.75
C LEU A 116 -9.56 10.02 -8.62
N ASP A 117 -10.75 10.14 -8.03
CA ASP A 117 -11.99 10.35 -8.76
C ASP A 117 -11.97 11.71 -9.48
N GLY A 118 -12.40 11.70 -10.75
CA GLY A 118 -12.47 12.91 -11.58
C GLY A 118 -11.12 13.40 -12.11
N LEU A 119 -9.99 12.78 -11.73
CA LEU A 119 -8.71 13.10 -12.34
C LEU A 119 -8.72 12.73 -13.82
N THR A 120 -8.13 13.61 -14.63
CA THR A 120 -7.93 13.35 -16.06
C THR A 120 -6.99 12.17 -16.27
N LYS A 121 -5.98 12.00 -15.42
CA LYS A 121 -5.02 10.90 -15.43
C LYS A 121 -4.22 10.83 -14.10
N PHE A 122 -3.78 9.64 -13.71
CA PHE A 122 -2.70 9.46 -12.73
C PHE A 122 -1.73 8.34 -13.12
N LEU A 123 -0.60 8.26 -12.43
CA LEU A 123 0.45 7.28 -12.68
C LEU A 123 0.45 6.18 -11.60
N ILE A 124 0.49 4.91 -12.01
CA ILE A 124 0.69 3.76 -11.11
C ILE A 124 2.12 3.26 -11.29
N MET A 125 2.88 3.21 -10.20
CA MET A 125 4.22 2.62 -10.14
C MET A 125 4.19 1.32 -9.34
N THR A 126 4.65 0.23 -9.95
CA THR A 126 4.70 -1.11 -9.34
C THR A 126 5.97 -1.84 -9.77
N ASP A 127 6.44 -2.76 -8.92
CA ASP A 127 7.62 -3.58 -9.15
C ASP A 127 7.37 -4.74 -10.13
N HIS A 128 6.13 -4.92 -10.59
CA HIS A 128 5.74 -5.95 -11.55
C HIS A 128 4.78 -5.36 -12.58
N ASN A 129 4.34 -6.14 -13.56
CA ASN A 129 3.22 -5.77 -14.44
C ASN A 129 1.92 -6.54 -14.08
N PRO A 130 1.35 -6.34 -12.87
CA PRO A 130 0.18 -7.09 -12.40
C PRO A 130 -1.08 -6.77 -13.21
N LEU A 131 -1.16 -5.58 -13.83
CA LEU A 131 -2.34 -5.17 -14.58
C LEU A 131 -2.41 -5.78 -15.99
N VAL A 132 -1.27 -6.03 -16.63
CA VAL A 132 -1.25 -6.86 -17.86
C VAL A 132 -1.69 -8.29 -17.54
N TRP A 133 -1.20 -8.86 -16.44
CA TRP A 133 -1.68 -10.16 -15.97
C TRP A 133 -3.18 -10.14 -15.67
N LEU A 134 -3.68 -9.12 -14.96
CA LEU A 134 -5.09 -8.98 -14.66
C LEU A 134 -5.92 -9.02 -15.93
N LYS A 135 -5.56 -8.20 -16.94
CA LYS A 135 -6.25 -8.12 -18.23
C LYS A 135 -6.33 -9.48 -18.94
N ASN A 136 -5.26 -10.26 -18.90
CA ASN A 136 -5.21 -11.57 -19.56
C ASN A 136 -5.99 -12.67 -18.81
N ASN A 137 -6.26 -12.47 -17.50
CA ASN A 137 -6.85 -13.49 -16.63
C ASN A 137 -8.24 -13.10 -16.10
N VAL A 138 -8.82 -11.97 -16.54
CA VAL A 138 -10.11 -11.44 -16.05
C VAL A 138 -11.23 -12.48 -16.11
N SER A 139 -11.29 -13.27 -17.19
CA SER A 139 -12.33 -14.27 -17.43
C SER A 139 -12.19 -15.55 -16.60
N LEU A 140 -11.05 -15.78 -15.97
CA LEU A 140 -10.77 -17.02 -15.23
C LEU A 140 -11.37 -17.04 -13.83
N ASN A 141 -11.63 -15.87 -13.24
CA ASN A 141 -12.05 -15.78 -11.84
C ASN A 141 -12.94 -14.55 -11.59
N PRO A 142 -14.14 -14.71 -10.98
CA PRO A 142 -15.02 -13.60 -10.62
C PRO A 142 -14.35 -12.50 -9.78
N ARG A 143 -13.34 -12.83 -8.97
CA ARG A 143 -12.54 -11.84 -8.22
C ARG A 143 -11.78 -10.91 -9.17
N LEU A 144 -11.12 -11.46 -10.18
CA LEU A 144 -10.34 -10.71 -11.16
C LEU A 144 -11.24 -9.83 -12.02
N MET A 145 -12.43 -10.34 -12.38
CA MET A 145 -13.48 -9.52 -13.00
C MET A 145 -13.86 -8.31 -12.14
N ARG A 146 -14.12 -8.51 -10.84
CA ARG A 146 -14.41 -7.39 -9.92
C ARG A 146 -13.25 -6.42 -9.78
N TRP A 147 -12.01 -6.88 -9.88
CA TRP A 147 -10.83 -6.01 -9.84
C TRP A 147 -10.71 -5.18 -11.12
N ALA A 148 -10.91 -5.78 -12.29
CA ALA A 148 -10.91 -5.07 -13.57
C ALA A 148 -12.03 -4.00 -13.61
N LEU A 149 -13.23 -4.34 -13.16
CA LEU A 149 -14.36 -3.40 -13.07
C LEU A 149 -14.07 -2.23 -12.11
N ALA A 150 -13.34 -2.48 -11.02
CA ALA A 150 -12.98 -1.42 -10.07
C ALA A 150 -11.97 -0.42 -10.65
N LEU A 151 -11.15 -0.83 -11.63
CA LEU A 151 -10.19 0.05 -12.29
C LEU A 151 -10.78 0.77 -13.50
N GLN A 152 -11.86 0.24 -14.09
CA GLN A 152 -12.47 0.76 -15.31
C GLN A 152 -12.84 2.26 -15.29
N PRO A 153 -13.33 2.86 -14.18
CA PRO A 153 -13.67 4.28 -14.16
C PRO A 153 -12.48 5.23 -14.24
N TYR A 154 -11.26 4.72 -14.03
CA TYR A 154 -10.06 5.52 -13.85
C TYR A 154 -9.23 5.58 -15.12
N ASN A 155 -8.69 6.75 -15.43
CA ASN A 155 -7.65 6.89 -16.43
C ASN A 155 -6.27 6.87 -15.76
N TYR A 156 -5.46 5.88 -16.08
CA TYR A 156 -4.13 5.73 -15.49
C TYR A 156 -3.12 5.17 -16.48
N THR A 157 -1.84 5.49 -16.24
CA THR A 157 -0.71 4.80 -16.88
C THR A 157 0.03 3.95 -15.86
N VAL A 158 0.61 2.85 -16.33
CA VAL A 158 1.41 1.95 -15.49
C VAL A 158 2.86 2.06 -15.90
N VAL A 159 3.72 2.35 -14.95
CA VAL A 159 5.17 2.33 -15.14
C VAL A 159 5.77 1.32 -14.18
N HIS A 160 6.57 0.41 -14.74
CA HIS A 160 7.35 -0.49 -13.93
C HIS A 160 8.58 0.25 -13.39
N ARG A 161 8.73 0.26 -12.07
CA ARG A 161 9.92 0.80 -11.39
C ARG A 161 10.54 -0.32 -10.58
N SER A 162 11.76 -0.71 -10.96
CA SER A 162 12.48 -1.80 -10.28
C SER A 162 12.62 -1.51 -8.78
N GLY A 163 12.47 -2.55 -7.95
CA GLY A 163 12.48 -2.47 -6.49
C GLY A 163 13.67 -1.70 -5.88
N LYS A 164 14.82 -1.67 -6.56
CA LYS A 164 16.00 -0.89 -6.13
C LYS A 164 15.76 0.63 -6.09
N ASN A 165 14.81 1.12 -6.88
CA ASN A 165 14.38 2.52 -6.95
C ASN A 165 13.06 2.77 -6.19
N HIS A 166 12.51 1.76 -5.52
CA HIS A 166 11.26 1.81 -4.74
C HIS A 166 11.50 1.74 -3.23
N LYS A 167 12.68 2.17 -2.74
CA LYS A 167 13.07 2.10 -1.32
C LYS A 167 12.03 2.69 -0.36
N ASN A 168 11.31 3.72 -0.80
CA ASN A 168 10.29 4.39 0.01
C ASN A 168 9.09 3.48 0.29
N VAL A 169 8.61 2.73 -0.70
CA VAL A 169 7.47 1.80 -0.57
C VAL A 169 7.93 0.47 0.00
N ASP A 170 9.14 0.02 -0.37
CA ASP A 170 9.77 -1.21 0.11
C ASP A 170 9.87 -1.22 1.65
N ALA A 171 10.17 -0.05 2.22
CA ALA A 171 10.15 0.16 3.66
C ALA A 171 8.77 -0.08 4.29
N LEU A 172 7.66 0.02 3.55
CA LEU A 172 6.28 -0.16 4.00
C LEU A 172 5.68 -1.53 3.67
N SER A 173 6.41 -2.38 2.95
CA SER A 173 5.91 -3.65 2.42
C SER A 173 6.82 -4.83 2.75
N ARG A 174 8.17 -4.72 2.79
CA ARG A 174 9.08 -5.87 2.98
C ARG A 174 9.75 -5.97 4.35
N THR A 175 9.82 -7.19 4.89
CA THR A 175 10.80 -7.64 5.90
C THR A 175 10.86 -9.18 5.89
N PRO A 176 12.06 -9.80 5.92
CA PRO A 176 12.22 -11.23 6.15
C PRO A 176 11.94 -11.52 7.62
N TRP A 177 11.06 -12.47 7.91
CA TRP A 177 11.06 -13.13 9.22
C TRP A 177 12.27 -14.08 9.25
N PRO A 178 13.09 -14.11 10.31
CA PRO A 178 13.85 -15.31 10.62
C PRO A 178 12.85 -16.40 11.03
N ASP A 179 13.04 -17.62 10.52
CA ASP A 179 12.41 -18.81 11.07
C ASP A 179 12.77 -18.99 12.56
#